data_AF-A0A941N0H3-F1
#
_entry.id   AF-A0A941N0H3-F1
#
_cell.length_a   1.000
_cell.length_b   1.000
_cell.length_c   1.000
_cell.angle_alpha   90.00
_cell.angle_beta   90.00
_cell.angle_gamma   90.00
#
_symmetry.space_group_name_H-M   'P 1'
#
loop_
_entity.id
_entity.type
_entity.pdbx_description
1 polymer ?
#
loop_
_entity_poly.entity_id
_entity_poly.type
_entity_poly.pdbx_seq_one_letter_code
_entity_poly.pdbx_strand_id
1 'polypeptide(L)'
;MTQIRRRFPAVALLSLSLVGAVALLFCSWPGEEQAFAESKKKTKPPAPTTRTPYTVLGYNELGMHCMNEDFSEMCILPPFNTLRAQVIDRTGEEPRIVTSGVTVSYSIPGNTISSTKTNFWEYAPKLFGKPLLKDVGLTGSTLSGIMVPTAGHDWSAVGIPITPLNDLQQNDPFQLAKIEVRDNAQGKSLATTQAVVPVSWEINCNLCHNTPGISVATDILRKHDKKHGTQLEATKPVLCASCHADAALGTPGVKGVKTMSHAMHGSHASRMSSLNLKN
;
A
#
# COMPACT_ATOMS: atom_id res chain seq x y z
N MET A 1 -35.49 -75.48 -24.65
CA MET A 1 -35.16 -76.81 -25.21
C MET A 1 -33.73 -76.76 -25.75
N THR A 2 -32.88 -77.68 -25.26
CA THR A 2 -31.62 -78.22 -25.86
C THR A 2 -30.50 -77.23 -26.28
N GLN A 3 -29.36 -77.10 -25.56
CA GLN A 3 -28.15 -77.97 -25.52
C GLN A 3 -27.49 -78.15 -26.91
N ILE A 4 -26.20 -77.85 -27.16
CA ILE A 4 -25.04 -78.66 -26.74
C ILE A 4 -23.70 -77.94 -27.06
N ARG A 5 -22.72 -78.22 -26.18
CA ARG A 5 -21.27 -77.89 -26.23
C ARG A 5 -20.51 -78.51 -27.43
N ARG A 6 -19.29 -78.03 -27.74
CA ARG A 6 -18.03 -78.80 -27.57
C ARG A 6 -16.77 -78.02 -27.98
N ARG A 7 -15.65 -78.48 -27.43
CA ARG A 7 -14.31 -77.90 -27.32
C ARG A 7 -13.29 -78.58 -28.28
N PHE A 8 -12.21 -77.85 -28.59
CA PHE A 8 -10.80 -78.28 -28.88
C PHE A 8 -10.54 -79.11 -30.16
N PRO A 9 -9.26 -79.33 -30.59
CA PRO A 9 -8.05 -78.45 -30.64
C PRO A 9 -7.21 -78.63 -31.94
N ALA A 10 -5.98 -78.06 -31.93
CA ALA A 10 -4.74 -78.52 -32.61
C ALA A 10 -4.58 -78.22 -34.12
N VAL A 11 -3.40 -78.04 -34.72
CA VAL A 11 -1.99 -77.82 -34.34
C VAL A 11 -1.30 -77.26 -35.61
N ALA A 12 -0.18 -76.55 -35.40
CA ALA A 12 0.86 -76.04 -36.31
C ALA A 12 0.97 -76.52 -37.77
N LEU A 13 1.47 -75.63 -38.64
CA LEU A 13 2.68 -75.86 -39.45
C LEU A 13 3.20 -74.55 -40.09
N LEU A 14 4.53 -74.38 -40.04
CA LEU A 14 5.30 -73.33 -40.71
C LEU A 14 5.22 -73.48 -42.24
N SER A 15 5.16 -72.35 -42.95
CA SER A 15 5.96 -72.17 -44.16
C SER A 15 6.20 -70.68 -44.45
N LEU A 16 7.43 -70.41 -44.88
CA LEU A 16 8.06 -69.13 -45.11
C LEU A 16 7.70 -68.61 -46.51
N SER A 17 7.32 -67.34 -46.66
CA SER A 17 7.41 -66.61 -47.94
C SER A 17 7.41 -65.10 -47.70
N LEU A 18 8.47 -64.48 -48.22
CA LEU A 18 8.88 -63.09 -48.04
C LEU A 18 8.16 -62.17 -49.04
N VAL A 19 8.01 -60.89 -48.66
CA VAL A 19 8.20 -59.63 -49.43
C VAL A 19 7.07 -58.63 -49.19
N GLY A 20 7.46 -57.46 -48.66
CA GLY A 20 6.71 -56.20 -48.78
C GLY A 20 6.59 -55.39 -47.48
N ALA A 21 7.65 -54.71 -47.03
CA ALA A 21 7.55 -53.66 -46.00
C ALA A 21 8.23 -52.38 -46.49
N VAL A 22 7.42 -51.34 -46.72
CA VAL A 22 7.87 -49.96 -46.95
C VAL A 22 8.22 -49.35 -45.60
N ALA A 23 9.48 -48.98 -45.43
CA ALA A 23 10.00 -48.35 -44.22
C ALA A 23 9.61 -46.85 -44.18
N LEU A 24 9.01 -46.44 -43.07
CA LEU A 24 8.79 -45.03 -42.74
C LEU A 24 10.11 -44.41 -42.27
N LEU A 25 10.54 -43.36 -42.97
CA LEU A 25 11.69 -42.54 -42.64
C LEU A 25 11.46 -41.75 -41.34
N PHE A 26 12.22 -42.07 -40.30
CA PHE A 26 12.43 -41.18 -39.16
C PHE A 26 13.62 -40.26 -39.46
N CYS A 27 13.38 -38.94 -39.49
CA CYS A 27 14.43 -37.94 -39.54
C CYS A 27 15.23 -37.95 -38.22
N SER A 28 16.49 -38.35 -38.30
CA SER A 28 17.48 -38.26 -37.23
C SER A 28 18.07 -36.84 -37.17
N TRP A 29 17.78 -36.12 -36.08
CA TRP A 29 18.46 -34.87 -35.71
C TRP A 29 19.77 -35.24 -35.00
N PRO A 30 20.96 -34.78 -35.42
CA PRO A 30 22.20 -35.10 -34.73
C PRO A 30 22.23 -34.39 -33.38
N GLY A 31 22.33 -35.15 -32.29
CA GLY A 31 22.61 -34.63 -30.96
C GLY A 31 24.06 -34.18 -30.88
N GLU A 32 24.28 -32.89 -30.68
CA GLU A 32 25.60 -32.35 -30.34
C GLU A 32 25.76 -32.41 -28.82
N GLU A 33 26.57 -33.37 -28.37
CA GLU A 33 26.93 -33.56 -26.97
C GLU A 33 27.92 -32.46 -26.56
N GLN A 34 27.40 -31.27 -26.24
CA GLN A 34 28.21 -30.22 -25.61
C GLN A 34 28.46 -30.60 -24.15
N ALA A 35 29.65 -31.15 -23.89
CA ALA A 35 30.19 -31.27 -22.56
C ALA A 35 30.23 -29.88 -21.89
N PHE A 36 29.36 -29.64 -20.92
CA PHE A 36 29.47 -28.50 -20.02
C PHE A 36 30.72 -28.67 -19.17
N ALA A 37 31.83 -28.08 -19.60
CA ALA A 37 32.99 -27.92 -18.74
C ALA A 37 32.60 -27.05 -17.54
N GLU A 38 32.58 -27.66 -16.35
CA GLU A 38 32.34 -26.98 -15.10
C GLU A 38 33.42 -25.90 -14.90
N SER A 39 33.04 -24.64 -15.10
CA SER A 39 33.92 -23.51 -14.84
C SER A 39 34.18 -23.45 -13.34
N LYS A 40 35.33 -23.98 -12.88
CA LYS A 40 35.88 -23.71 -11.55
C LYS A 40 36.38 -22.27 -11.45
N LYS A 41 35.50 -21.30 -11.71
CA LYS A 41 35.75 -19.91 -11.34
C LYS A 41 35.62 -19.86 -9.82
N LYS A 42 36.76 -19.78 -9.12
CA LYS A 42 36.79 -19.45 -7.69
C LYS A 42 35.98 -18.16 -7.51
N THR A 43 34.77 -18.29 -7.01
CA THR A 43 33.94 -17.15 -6.64
C THR A 43 34.68 -16.41 -5.53
N LYS A 44 34.98 -15.13 -5.75
CA LYS A 44 35.51 -14.25 -4.70
C LYS A 44 34.55 -14.38 -3.50
N PRO A 45 35.05 -14.64 -2.28
CA PRO A 45 34.20 -14.65 -1.10
C PRO A 45 33.35 -13.38 -1.10
N PRO A 46 32.05 -13.45 -0.80
CA PRO A 46 31.21 -12.25 -0.71
C PRO A 46 31.93 -11.25 0.20
N ALA A 47 31.95 -9.99 -0.22
CA ALA A 47 32.59 -8.94 0.55
C ALA A 47 32.11 -9.02 2.01
N PRO A 48 33.01 -8.84 3.00
CA PRO A 48 32.64 -8.91 4.41
C PRO A 48 31.43 -8.02 4.64
N THR A 49 30.31 -8.60 5.08
CA THR A 49 29.12 -7.84 5.40
C THR A 49 29.48 -6.96 6.59
N THR A 50 29.59 -5.65 6.35
CA THR A 50 29.92 -4.70 7.41
C THR A 50 28.71 -4.62 8.33
N ARG A 51 28.75 -5.36 9.45
CA ARG A 51 27.66 -5.39 10.42
C ARG A 51 27.66 -4.05 11.17
N THR A 52 26.71 -3.19 10.84
CA THR A 52 26.47 -1.97 11.63
C THR A 52 25.98 -2.37 13.03
N PRO A 53 26.45 -1.72 14.10
CA PRO A 53 26.07 -2.07 15.47
C PRO A 53 24.57 -1.90 15.72
N TYR A 54 23.91 -0.97 15.03
CA TYR A 54 22.48 -0.73 15.10
C TYR A 54 21.83 -0.89 13.73
N THR A 55 20.56 -1.28 13.73
CA THR A 55 19.69 -1.19 12.55
C THR A 55 18.34 -0.58 12.95
N VAL A 56 17.70 0.11 12.01
CA VAL A 56 16.37 0.68 12.20
C VAL A 56 15.48 0.23 11.05
N LEU A 57 14.30 -0.30 11.39
CA LEU A 57 13.28 -0.73 10.46
C LEU A 57 12.17 0.32 10.46
N GLY A 58 12.05 1.06 9.36
CA GLY A 58 11.01 2.06 9.15
C GLY A 58 9.88 1.51 8.30
N TYR A 59 8.64 1.80 8.66
CA TYR A 59 7.48 1.39 7.86
C TYR A 59 6.30 2.35 8.05
N ASN A 60 5.39 2.33 7.09
CA ASN A 60 4.13 3.04 7.18
C ASN A 60 3.07 2.14 7.81
N GLU A 61 2.17 2.71 8.62
CA GLU A 61 1.05 1.95 9.17
C GLU A 61 0.02 1.59 8.09
N LEU A 62 -0.19 2.50 7.14
CA LEU A 62 -1.13 2.31 6.04
C LEU A 62 -0.37 2.01 4.74
N GLY A 63 -1.09 1.42 3.78
CA GLY A 63 -0.70 1.50 2.38
C GLY A 63 -0.86 2.94 1.88
N MET A 64 -1.31 3.11 0.63
CA MET A 64 -1.60 4.45 0.12
C MET A 64 -2.65 5.18 0.98
N HIS A 65 -2.25 6.28 1.64
CA HIS A 65 -3.21 7.13 2.35
C HIS A 65 -3.92 8.05 1.35
N CYS A 66 -5.24 7.95 1.27
CA CYS A 66 -6.01 8.88 0.45
C CYS A 66 -6.30 10.17 1.23
N MET A 67 -6.28 11.32 0.57
CA MET A 67 -6.78 12.59 1.10
C MET A 67 -7.66 13.31 0.08
N ASN A 68 -8.42 14.31 0.49
CA ASN A 68 -9.08 15.20 -0.46
C ASN A 68 -8.07 16.20 -1.06
N GLU A 69 -8.23 16.54 -2.34
CA GLU A 69 -7.51 17.68 -2.95
C GLU A 69 -8.09 19.01 -2.41
N ASP A 70 -9.43 19.09 -2.35
CA ASP A 70 -10.21 20.24 -1.86
C ASP A 70 -11.14 19.85 -0.70
N PHE A 71 -11.14 20.68 0.35
CA PHE A 71 -11.87 20.48 1.60
C PHE A 71 -13.08 21.41 1.77
N SER A 72 -13.42 22.22 0.76
CA SER A 72 -14.48 23.23 0.85
C SER A 72 -15.89 22.64 0.83
N GLU A 73 -16.03 21.42 0.30
CA GLU A 73 -17.34 20.77 0.13
C GLU A 73 -17.49 19.47 0.91
N MET A 74 -16.48 18.61 0.95
CA MET A 74 -16.50 17.36 1.70
C MET A 74 -15.10 16.94 2.11
N CYS A 75 -15.01 16.07 3.12
CA CYS A 75 -13.77 15.45 3.56
C CYS A 75 -14.02 13.95 3.79
N ILE A 76 -13.38 13.12 2.96
CA ILE A 76 -13.28 11.68 3.19
C ILE A 76 -12.15 11.45 4.19
N LEU A 77 -10.94 11.92 3.85
CA LEU A 77 -9.77 11.85 4.70
C LEU A 77 -8.93 13.14 4.60
N PRO A 78 -8.34 13.61 5.71
CA PRO A 78 -7.43 14.76 5.75
C PRO A 78 -6.02 14.38 5.28
N PRO A 79 -5.11 15.37 5.09
CA PRO A 79 -3.69 15.10 5.02
C PRO A 79 -3.26 14.38 6.31
N PHE A 80 -2.77 13.16 6.18
CA PHE A 80 -2.42 12.33 7.32
C PHE A 80 -1.49 11.21 6.88
N ASN A 81 -0.54 10.85 7.74
CA ASN A 81 0.22 9.63 7.59
C ASN A 81 0.81 9.22 8.94
N THR A 82 0.94 7.92 9.18
CA THR A 82 1.59 7.37 10.39
C THR A 82 2.86 6.62 10.01
N LEU A 83 3.99 7.18 10.40
CA LEU A 83 5.30 6.57 10.23
C LEU A 83 5.73 5.85 11.52
N ARG A 84 6.25 4.63 11.38
CA ARG A 84 6.75 3.79 12.48
C ARG A 84 8.23 3.47 12.29
N ALA A 85 8.93 3.26 13.40
CA ALA A 85 10.33 2.85 13.40
C ALA A 85 10.64 1.93 14.58
N GLN A 86 11.22 0.76 14.33
CA GLN A 86 11.78 -0.11 15.38
C GLN A 86 13.30 -0.13 15.29
N VAL A 87 13.97 0.07 16.43
CA VAL A 87 15.42 0.12 16.52
C VAL A 87 15.93 -1.17 17.16
N ILE A 88 16.92 -1.80 16.55
CA ILE A 88 17.53 -3.05 17.01
C ILE A 88 19.03 -2.81 17.21
N ASP A 89 19.51 -3.06 18.43
CA ASP A 89 20.94 -3.11 18.74
C ASP A 89 21.46 -4.54 18.52
N ARG A 90 22.54 -4.65 17.75
CA ARG A 90 23.20 -5.89 17.33
C ARG A 90 24.65 -5.98 17.81
N THR A 91 25.05 -5.15 18.78
CA THR A 91 26.40 -5.11 19.38
C THR A 91 26.69 -6.30 20.28
N GLY A 92 25.66 -6.86 20.93
CA GLY A 92 25.77 -8.06 21.75
C GLY A 92 25.74 -9.37 20.94
N GLU A 93 25.86 -10.49 21.66
CA GLU A 93 25.71 -11.83 21.09
C GLU A 93 24.32 -12.03 20.46
N GLU A 94 23.27 -11.58 21.16
CA GLU A 94 21.89 -11.57 20.68
C GLU A 94 21.41 -10.15 20.34
N PRO A 95 20.59 -9.99 19.27
CA PRO A 95 19.97 -8.71 18.94
C PRO A 95 18.90 -8.35 19.96
N ARG A 96 18.85 -7.07 20.37
CA ARG A 96 17.84 -6.56 21.31
C ARG A 96 17.05 -5.40 20.71
N ILE A 97 15.76 -5.37 20.99
CA ILE A 97 14.92 -4.21 20.68
C ILE A 97 15.32 -3.08 21.63
N VAL A 98 15.68 -1.93 21.07
CA VAL A 98 15.94 -0.72 21.83
C VAL A 98 14.60 -0.11 22.22
N THR A 99 14.47 0.31 23.47
CA THR A 99 13.23 0.94 23.99
C THR A 99 13.48 2.31 24.62
N SER A 100 14.74 2.69 24.84
CA SER A 100 15.13 3.95 25.48
C SER A 100 16.59 4.31 25.14
N GLY A 101 17.04 5.49 25.57
CA GLY A 101 18.45 5.91 25.40
C GLY A 101 18.81 6.42 24.00
N VAL A 102 17.84 6.46 23.08
CA VAL A 102 17.98 6.98 21.73
C VAL A 102 16.90 8.02 21.43
N THR A 103 17.20 8.90 20.50
CA THR A 103 16.26 9.83 19.87
C THR A 103 16.04 9.35 18.45
N VAL A 104 14.78 9.11 18.08
CA VAL A 104 14.39 8.76 16.71
C VAL A 104 13.72 9.97 16.08
N SER A 105 14.26 10.41 14.95
CA SER A 105 13.76 11.57 14.21
C SER A 105 13.37 11.17 12.79
N TYR A 106 12.45 11.92 12.20
CA TYR A 106 12.08 11.77 10.80
C TYR A 106 12.09 13.11 10.08
N SER A 107 12.22 13.05 8.76
CA SER A 107 11.93 14.16 7.86
C SER A 107 11.43 13.62 6.52
N ILE A 108 10.74 14.47 5.76
CA ILE A 108 10.34 14.18 4.39
C ILE A 108 11.17 15.09 3.46
N PRO A 109 12.32 14.61 2.95
CA PRO A 109 13.13 15.38 2.01
C PRO A 109 12.32 15.79 0.78
N GLY A 110 12.40 17.07 0.43
CA GLY A 110 11.70 17.62 -0.75
C GLY A 110 10.22 17.96 -0.53
N ASN A 111 9.65 17.72 0.66
CA ASN A 111 8.30 18.15 1.02
C ASN A 111 8.25 18.69 2.45
N THR A 112 8.54 19.99 2.58
CA THR A 112 8.74 20.65 3.88
C THR A 112 7.53 21.46 4.33
N ILE A 113 6.63 21.80 3.41
CA ILE A 113 5.43 22.63 3.66
C ILE A 113 4.25 21.99 2.94
N SER A 114 3.09 21.92 3.58
CA SER A 114 1.85 21.38 3.02
C SER A 114 0.72 22.42 2.98
N SER A 115 0.77 23.44 3.82
CA SER A 115 -0.26 24.49 3.97
C SER A 115 -0.45 25.40 2.78
N THR A 116 0.49 25.39 1.83
CA THR A 116 0.41 26.12 0.56
C THR A 116 -0.10 25.26 -0.60
N LYS A 117 -0.35 23.96 -0.36
CA LYS A 117 -0.64 22.95 -1.40
C LYS A 117 -2.09 22.45 -1.36
N THR A 118 -2.85 22.82 -0.34
CA THR A 118 -4.26 22.46 -0.15
C THR A 118 -4.93 23.47 0.79
N ASN A 119 -6.26 23.55 0.75
CA ASN A 119 -7.06 24.39 1.64
C ASN A 119 -7.46 23.71 2.96
N PHE A 120 -6.91 22.53 3.29
CA PHE A 120 -7.25 21.78 4.50
C PHE A 120 -7.30 22.63 5.79
N TRP A 121 -6.27 23.43 6.07
CA TRP A 121 -6.18 24.23 7.29
C TRP A 121 -7.27 25.31 7.40
N GLU A 122 -7.76 25.82 6.27
CA GLU A 122 -8.88 26.77 6.23
C GLU A 122 -10.19 26.10 6.71
N TYR A 123 -10.42 24.85 6.32
CA TYR A 123 -11.65 24.11 6.60
C TYR A 123 -11.57 23.22 7.84
N ALA A 124 -10.37 23.01 8.41
CA ALA A 124 -10.17 22.22 9.62
C ALA A 124 -11.07 22.63 10.81
N PRO A 125 -11.33 23.92 11.09
CA PRO A 125 -12.28 24.30 12.15
C PRO A 125 -13.69 23.75 11.93
N LYS A 126 -14.19 23.79 10.69
CA LYS A 126 -15.54 23.30 10.36
C LYS A 126 -15.61 21.78 10.33
N LEU A 127 -14.56 21.12 9.81
CA LEU A 127 -14.52 19.67 9.63
C LEU A 127 -14.15 18.92 10.92
N PHE A 128 -13.23 19.45 11.72
CA PHE A 128 -12.63 18.78 12.89
C PHE A 128 -12.82 19.56 14.20
N GLY A 129 -13.60 20.64 14.19
CA GLY A 129 -14.03 21.37 15.39
C GLY A 129 -12.95 22.24 16.05
N LYS A 130 -11.75 22.33 15.46
CA LYS A 130 -10.66 23.17 15.98
C LYS A 130 -9.79 23.74 14.85
N PRO A 131 -9.30 24.98 14.98
CA PRO A 131 -8.25 25.47 14.10
C PRO A 131 -6.95 24.69 14.32
N LEU A 132 -6.18 24.55 13.24
CA LEU A 132 -4.85 23.97 13.26
C LEU A 132 -3.83 25.03 12.85
N LEU A 133 -2.64 24.98 13.45
CA LEU A 133 -1.51 25.75 12.93
C LEU A 133 -1.16 25.21 11.54
N LYS A 134 -0.73 26.12 10.64
CA LYS A 134 -0.23 25.73 9.32
C LYS A 134 0.87 24.68 9.46
N ASP A 135 0.83 23.68 8.57
CA ASP A 135 1.82 22.60 8.48
C ASP A 135 1.85 21.65 9.69
N VAL A 136 0.90 21.79 10.62
CA VAL A 136 0.70 20.90 11.75
C VAL A 136 -0.53 20.04 11.51
N GLY A 137 -0.37 18.72 11.64
CA GLY A 137 -1.43 17.73 11.48
C GLY A 137 -2.35 17.63 12.69
N LEU A 138 -3.41 16.83 12.57
CA LEU A 138 -4.47 16.70 13.59
C LEU A 138 -3.98 16.27 14.99
N THR A 139 -2.85 15.56 15.02
CA THR A 139 -2.16 14.99 16.19
C THR A 139 -0.95 15.81 16.64
N GLY A 140 -0.62 16.91 15.94
CA GLY A 140 0.53 17.76 16.26
C GLY A 140 1.82 17.44 15.49
N SER A 141 1.87 16.37 14.71
CA SER A 141 3.03 16.08 13.85
C SER A 141 3.18 17.09 12.71
N THR A 142 4.42 17.25 12.25
CA THR A 142 4.84 18.14 11.15
C THR A 142 5.55 17.32 10.05
N LEU A 143 6.11 17.94 9.01
CA LEU A 143 6.80 17.23 7.93
C LEU A 143 8.20 16.71 8.32
N SER A 144 8.65 17.08 9.52
CA SER A 144 9.84 16.54 10.19
C SER A 144 9.67 16.69 11.69
N GLY A 145 10.32 15.83 12.48
CA GLY A 145 10.20 15.92 13.94
C GLY A 145 10.80 14.72 14.66
N ILE A 146 10.57 14.68 15.98
CA ILE A 146 10.94 13.56 16.83
C ILE A 146 9.76 12.58 16.90
N MET A 147 10.05 11.29 16.73
CA MET A 147 9.07 10.23 16.87
C MET A 147 8.86 9.90 18.35
N VAL A 148 7.63 9.56 18.72
CA VAL A 148 7.22 9.26 20.10
C VAL A 148 7.30 7.75 20.35
N PRO A 149 7.93 7.28 21.45
CA PRO A 149 7.95 5.86 21.80
C PRO A 149 6.54 5.33 22.07
N THR A 150 6.28 4.09 21.67
CA THR A 150 4.97 3.44 21.85
C THR A 150 5.06 2.24 22.79
N ALA A 151 3.90 1.74 23.24
CA ALA A 151 3.83 0.53 24.05
C ALA A 151 4.32 -0.74 23.32
N GLY A 152 4.41 -0.71 21.99
CA GLY A 152 4.88 -1.82 21.15
C GLY A 152 6.40 -1.93 21.02
N HIS A 153 7.17 -1.23 21.85
CA HIS A 153 8.64 -1.20 21.79
C HIS A 153 9.20 -0.68 20.45
N ASP A 154 8.54 0.33 19.90
CA ASP A 154 8.92 1.05 18.69
C ASP A 154 8.60 2.55 18.85
N TRP A 155 8.80 3.34 17.79
CA TRP A 155 8.52 4.77 17.75
C TRP A 155 7.53 5.11 16.65
N SER A 156 6.77 6.19 16.84
CA SER A 156 5.76 6.64 15.88
C SER A 156 5.75 8.15 15.68
N ALA A 157 5.48 8.57 14.45
CA ALA A 157 5.04 9.91 14.11
C ALA A 157 3.65 9.79 13.47
N VAL A 158 2.62 10.04 14.26
CA VAL A 158 1.22 9.86 13.87
C VAL A 158 0.70 11.17 13.31
N GLY A 159 -0.05 11.15 12.21
CA GLY A 159 -0.74 12.32 11.65
C GLY A 159 0.17 13.37 11.02
N ILE A 160 1.20 12.92 10.33
CA ILE A 160 2.04 13.77 9.48
C ILE A 160 1.14 14.37 8.38
N PRO A 161 1.04 15.71 8.23
CA PRO A 161 0.11 16.33 7.29
C PRO A 161 0.69 16.41 5.88
N ILE A 162 1.27 15.31 5.40
CA ILE A 162 1.90 15.21 4.07
C ILE A 162 0.85 15.29 2.96
N THR A 163 1.19 16.00 1.88
CA THR A 163 0.43 16.08 0.64
C THR A 163 1.16 15.37 -0.50
N PRO A 164 0.48 14.92 -1.56
CA PRO A 164 1.15 14.29 -2.69
C PRO A 164 1.97 15.29 -3.53
N LEU A 165 1.75 16.60 -3.39
CA LEU A 165 2.65 17.60 -3.99
C LEU A 165 3.91 17.80 -3.15
N ASN A 166 5.07 17.69 -3.79
CA ASN A 166 6.35 18.07 -3.22
C ASN A 166 6.54 19.61 -3.27
N ASP A 167 7.66 20.11 -2.75
CA ASP A 167 7.92 21.57 -2.68
C ASP A 167 8.06 22.22 -4.07
N LEU A 168 8.34 21.43 -5.11
CA LEU A 168 8.35 21.86 -6.51
C LEU A 168 6.96 21.81 -7.16
N GLN A 169 5.90 21.56 -6.40
CA GLN A 169 4.52 21.35 -6.89
C GLN A 169 4.39 20.17 -7.84
N GLN A 170 5.30 19.20 -7.77
CA GLN A 170 5.22 17.97 -8.56
C GLN A 170 4.48 16.90 -7.76
N ASN A 171 3.61 16.16 -8.43
CA ASN A 171 2.91 15.03 -7.85
C ASN A 171 3.89 13.87 -7.60
N ASP A 172 4.11 13.55 -6.33
CA ASP A 172 4.95 12.47 -5.81
C ASP A 172 4.17 11.69 -4.72
N PRO A 173 3.41 10.66 -5.11
CA PRO A 173 2.57 9.92 -4.17
C PRO A 173 3.34 8.88 -3.34
N PHE A 174 4.63 8.66 -3.60
CA PHE A 174 5.45 7.61 -2.96
C PHE A 174 6.73 8.18 -2.32
N GLN A 175 6.61 9.33 -1.68
CA GLN A 175 7.71 10.04 -1.03
C GLN A 175 8.42 9.16 0.01
N LEU A 176 9.74 9.31 0.13
CA LEU A 176 10.55 8.59 1.12
C LEU A 176 10.84 9.49 2.32
N ALA A 177 10.35 9.12 3.50
CA ALA A 177 10.84 9.72 4.73
C ALA A 177 12.24 9.19 5.06
N LYS A 178 13.11 10.08 5.53
CA LYS A 178 14.36 9.71 6.18
C LYS A 178 14.08 9.52 7.67
N ILE A 179 14.51 8.40 8.23
CA ILE A 179 14.47 8.14 9.68
C ILE A 179 15.90 8.06 10.18
N GLU A 180 16.23 8.82 11.22
CA GLU A 180 17.55 8.87 11.81
C GLU A 180 17.48 8.61 13.32
N VAL A 181 18.34 7.70 13.78
CA VAL A 181 18.47 7.32 15.19
C VAL A 181 19.79 7.89 15.72
N ARG A 182 19.72 8.66 16.80
CA ARG A 182 20.90 9.17 17.51
C ARG A 182 20.90 8.69 18.96
N ASP A 183 22.09 8.46 19.52
CA ASP A 183 22.21 8.22 20.95
C ASP A 183 21.97 9.52 21.74
N ASN A 184 21.39 9.42 22.94
CA ASN A 184 21.06 10.60 23.74
C ASN A 184 22.27 11.19 24.50
N ALA A 185 23.39 10.47 24.62
CA ALA A 185 24.53 10.91 25.41
C ALA A 185 25.46 11.84 24.62
N GLN A 186 25.70 11.54 23.35
CA GLN A 186 26.65 12.23 22.47
C GLN A 186 26.02 12.74 21.18
N GLY A 187 24.77 12.37 20.88
CA GLY A 187 24.09 12.74 19.64
C GLY A 187 24.68 12.05 18.39
N LYS A 188 25.45 10.97 18.57
CA LYS A 188 26.05 10.21 17.47
C LYS A 188 24.95 9.50 16.70
N SER A 189 25.00 9.61 15.37
CA SER A 189 24.13 8.84 14.47
C SER A 189 24.46 7.35 14.60
N LEU A 190 23.47 6.56 15.03
CA LEU A 190 23.58 5.12 15.23
C LEU A 190 23.15 4.33 14.01
N ALA A 191 22.04 4.76 13.39
CA ALA A 191 21.47 4.15 12.21
C ALA A 191 20.58 5.15 11.46
N THR A 192 20.40 4.90 10.16
CA THR A 192 19.46 5.64 9.31
C THR A 192 18.77 4.64 8.40
N THR A 193 17.51 4.90 8.08
CA THR A 193 16.77 4.17 7.05
C THR A 193 15.84 5.11 6.30
N GLN A 194 15.19 4.59 5.27
CA GLN A 194 14.10 5.26 4.57
C GLN A 194 12.86 4.38 4.59
N ALA A 195 11.70 5.02 4.61
CA ALA A 195 10.42 4.35 4.51
C ALA A 195 9.49 5.18 3.62
N VAL A 196 8.67 4.49 2.83
CA VAL A 196 7.67 5.16 1.99
C VAL A 196 6.60 5.78 2.89
N VAL A 197 6.24 7.02 2.59
CA VAL A 197 5.14 7.78 3.20
C VAL A 197 4.11 8.06 2.12
N PRO A 198 3.32 7.05 1.72
CA PRO A 198 2.50 7.15 0.53
C PRO A 198 1.25 7.97 0.84
N VAL A 199 0.97 8.95 -0.03
CA VAL A 199 -0.23 9.78 0.05
C VAL A 199 -0.71 10.11 -1.36
N SER A 200 -2.02 10.12 -1.58
CA SER A 200 -2.62 10.47 -2.85
C SER A 200 -3.97 11.14 -2.63
N TRP A 201 -4.39 12.00 -3.54
CA TRP A 201 -5.78 12.46 -3.61
C TRP A 201 -6.61 11.73 -4.67
N GLU A 202 -6.02 10.73 -5.30
CA GLU A 202 -6.58 10.08 -6.47
C GLU A 202 -7.41 8.85 -6.08
N ILE A 203 -8.72 9.07 -5.92
CA ILE A 203 -9.74 8.00 -5.92
C ILE A 203 -10.49 7.97 -7.28
N ASN A 204 -10.27 8.97 -8.14
CA ASN A 204 -10.89 9.10 -9.47
C ASN A 204 -12.42 9.09 -9.46
N CYS A 205 -13.03 9.72 -8.44
CA CYS A 205 -14.49 9.87 -8.32
C CYS A 205 -15.13 10.55 -9.54
N ASN A 206 -14.39 11.47 -10.18
CA ASN A 206 -14.79 12.22 -11.36
C ASN A 206 -15.08 11.34 -12.59
N LEU A 207 -14.63 10.09 -12.64
CA LEU A 207 -14.94 9.18 -13.75
C LEU A 207 -16.46 8.89 -13.84
N CYS A 208 -17.17 8.93 -12.71
CA CYS A 208 -18.61 8.66 -12.63
C CYS A 208 -19.43 9.80 -12.01
N HIS A 209 -18.82 10.63 -11.17
CA HIS A 209 -19.43 11.82 -10.59
C HIS A 209 -19.04 13.05 -11.40
N ASN A 210 -19.67 13.19 -12.57
CA ASN A 210 -19.35 14.18 -13.58
C ASN A 210 -20.60 14.90 -14.13
N THR A 211 -21.66 14.99 -13.31
CA THR A 211 -22.88 15.72 -13.69
C THR A 211 -22.53 17.15 -14.12
N PRO A 212 -22.89 17.58 -15.35
CA PRO A 212 -22.51 18.90 -15.85
C PRO A 212 -23.04 20.05 -14.96
N GLY A 213 -22.21 21.06 -14.75
CA GLY A 213 -22.57 22.27 -14.01
C GLY A 213 -22.48 22.16 -12.48
N ILE A 214 -22.01 21.03 -11.94
CA ILE A 214 -21.74 20.87 -10.51
C ILE A 214 -20.38 20.21 -10.28
N SER A 215 -19.79 20.42 -9.10
CA SER A 215 -18.53 19.76 -8.72
C SER A 215 -18.75 18.27 -8.43
N VAL A 216 -17.65 17.50 -8.45
CA VAL A 216 -17.63 16.08 -8.07
C VAL A 216 -18.18 15.88 -6.66
N ALA A 217 -17.77 16.73 -5.71
CA ALA A 217 -18.26 16.67 -4.33
C ALA A 217 -19.75 16.99 -4.23
N THR A 218 -20.25 18.01 -4.96
CA THR A 218 -21.69 18.30 -5.04
C THR A 218 -22.47 17.11 -5.58
N ASP A 219 -22.00 16.48 -6.66
CA ASP A 219 -22.66 15.32 -7.25
C ASP A 219 -22.73 14.15 -6.26
N ILE A 220 -21.64 13.88 -5.53
CA ILE A 220 -21.60 12.87 -4.46
C ILE A 220 -22.62 13.17 -3.37
N LEU A 221 -22.60 14.39 -2.82
CA LEU A 221 -23.49 14.78 -1.73
C LEU A 221 -24.96 14.77 -2.17
N ARG A 222 -25.27 15.24 -3.38
CA ARG A 222 -26.63 15.19 -3.94
C ARG A 222 -27.16 13.78 -4.11
N LYS A 223 -26.31 12.86 -4.62
CA LYS A 223 -26.67 11.44 -4.73
C LYS A 223 -26.82 10.78 -3.36
N HIS A 224 -26.00 11.18 -2.39
CA HIS A 224 -26.13 10.74 -1.00
C HIS A 224 -27.48 11.18 -0.41
N ASP A 225 -27.81 12.46 -0.54
CA ASP A 225 -29.07 13.05 -0.09
C ASP A 225 -30.27 12.34 -0.72
N LYS A 226 -30.26 12.15 -2.05
CA LYS A 226 -31.33 11.42 -2.75
C LYS A 226 -31.50 9.98 -2.24
N LYS A 227 -30.41 9.29 -1.93
CA LYS A 227 -30.44 7.87 -1.53
C LYS A 227 -30.83 7.68 -0.06
N HIS A 228 -30.45 8.62 0.80
CA HIS A 228 -30.54 8.46 2.26
C HIS A 228 -31.47 9.46 2.94
N GLY A 229 -32.09 10.38 2.18
CA GLY A 229 -32.98 11.41 2.73
C GLY A 229 -32.26 12.44 3.58
N THR A 230 -30.95 12.62 3.36
CA THR A 230 -30.14 13.63 4.05
C THR A 230 -30.20 14.99 3.33
N GLN A 231 -29.59 16.02 3.92
CA GLN A 231 -29.46 17.37 3.33
C GLN A 231 -28.01 17.87 3.38
N LEU A 232 -27.06 16.96 3.18
CA LEU A 232 -25.62 17.19 3.33
C LEU A 232 -25.08 18.17 2.28
N GLU A 233 -25.67 18.24 1.09
CA GLU A 233 -25.27 19.23 0.07
C GLU A 233 -25.43 20.66 0.60
N ALA A 234 -26.43 20.92 1.44
CA ALA A 234 -26.70 22.24 2.01
C ALA A 234 -25.85 22.56 3.25
N THR A 235 -25.11 21.58 3.80
CA THR A 235 -24.34 21.72 5.05
C THR A 235 -22.84 21.59 4.83
N LYS A 236 -22.35 21.89 3.63
CA LYS A 236 -20.92 21.84 3.29
C LYS A 236 -20.07 22.78 4.18
N PRO A 237 -18.81 22.40 4.50
CA PRO A 237 -18.17 21.15 4.14
C PRO A 237 -18.62 19.99 5.03
N VAL A 238 -18.71 18.79 4.47
CA VAL A 238 -19.18 17.59 5.18
C VAL A 238 -18.01 16.66 5.50
N LEU A 239 -17.75 16.41 6.79
CA LEU A 239 -16.86 15.32 7.20
C LEU A 239 -17.63 13.99 7.11
N CYS A 240 -17.26 13.10 6.19
CA CYS A 240 -17.95 11.80 6.04
C CYS A 240 -17.91 10.98 7.34
N ALA A 241 -16.78 11.08 8.04
CA ALA A 241 -16.52 10.41 9.31
C ALA A 241 -17.34 10.94 10.51
N SER A 242 -18.13 12.01 10.32
CA SER A 242 -19.08 12.50 11.33
C SER A 242 -20.23 11.52 11.57
N CYS A 243 -20.63 10.77 10.54
CA CYS A 243 -21.68 9.74 10.62
C CYS A 243 -21.13 8.33 10.40
N HIS A 244 -20.22 8.17 9.44
CA HIS A 244 -19.62 6.88 9.13
C HIS A 244 -18.44 6.60 10.07
N ALA A 245 -18.40 5.43 10.69
CA ALA A 245 -17.22 5.03 11.44
C ALA A 245 -16.01 4.92 10.49
N ASP A 246 -14.89 5.50 10.87
CA ASP A 246 -13.68 5.55 10.05
C ASP A 246 -12.46 5.12 10.87
N ALA A 247 -11.84 4.03 10.46
CA ALA A 247 -10.69 3.46 11.16
C ALA A 247 -9.43 4.32 11.01
N ALA A 248 -9.24 5.00 9.88
CA ALA A 248 -8.09 5.87 9.66
C ALA A 248 -8.16 7.13 10.54
N LEU A 249 -9.36 7.58 10.88
CA LEU A 249 -9.59 8.70 11.80
C LEU A 249 -9.90 8.27 13.25
N GLY A 250 -10.04 6.96 13.50
CA GLY A 250 -10.44 6.43 14.80
C GLY A 250 -11.85 6.89 15.24
N THR A 251 -12.72 7.30 14.31
CA THR A 251 -14.06 7.79 14.66
C THR A 251 -15.03 6.61 14.84
N PRO A 252 -15.85 6.61 15.91
CA PRO A 252 -16.78 5.51 16.17
C PRO A 252 -18.00 5.52 15.22
N GLY A 253 -18.26 6.64 14.55
CA GLY A 253 -19.44 6.86 13.74
C GLY A 253 -20.75 6.82 14.54
N VAL A 254 -21.87 6.74 13.83
CA VAL A 254 -23.21 6.66 14.39
C VAL A 254 -23.72 5.22 14.34
N LYS A 255 -24.36 4.76 15.43
CA LYS A 255 -24.93 3.41 15.52
C LYS A 255 -25.93 3.15 14.39
N GLY A 256 -25.77 2.03 13.68
CA GLY A 256 -26.64 1.64 12.57
C GLY A 256 -26.21 2.22 11.21
N VAL A 257 -25.28 3.17 11.18
CA VAL A 257 -24.64 3.65 9.95
C VAL A 257 -23.47 2.72 9.62
N LYS A 258 -23.37 2.31 8.36
CA LYS A 258 -22.26 1.48 7.87
C LYS A 258 -20.92 2.22 8.06
N THR A 259 -19.83 1.50 8.28
CA THR A 259 -18.49 2.11 8.27
C THR A 259 -18.21 2.78 6.92
N MET A 260 -17.31 3.77 6.87
CA MET A 260 -17.04 4.54 5.66
C MET A 260 -16.60 3.62 4.51
N SER A 261 -15.66 2.71 4.80
CA SER A 261 -15.20 1.70 3.86
C SER A 261 -16.33 0.80 3.36
N HIS A 262 -17.19 0.29 4.24
CA HIS A 262 -18.33 -0.55 3.81
C HIS A 262 -19.30 0.24 2.93
N ALA A 263 -19.66 1.47 3.34
CA ALA A 263 -20.62 2.31 2.62
C ALA A 263 -20.11 2.66 1.21
N MET A 264 -18.83 3.03 1.08
CA MET A 264 -18.19 3.28 -0.20
C MET A 264 -18.12 2.01 -1.04
N HIS A 265 -17.48 0.94 -0.58
CA HIS A 265 -17.32 -0.26 -1.38
C HIS A 265 -18.68 -0.87 -1.79
N GLY A 266 -19.64 -0.95 -0.86
CA GLY A 266 -20.98 -1.45 -1.15
C GLY A 266 -21.76 -0.59 -2.15
N SER A 267 -21.54 0.73 -2.17
CA SER A 267 -22.20 1.62 -3.15
C SER A 267 -21.54 1.59 -4.53
N HIS A 268 -20.29 1.15 -4.65
CA HIS A 268 -19.57 1.15 -5.93
C HIS A 268 -19.36 -0.26 -6.53
N ALA A 269 -19.45 -1.33 -5.75
CA ALA A 269 -19.11 -2.70 -6.16
C ALA A 269 -19.73 -3.13 -7.50
N SER A 270 -21.01 -2.84 -7.72
CA SER A 270 -21.73 -3.24 -8.95
C SER A 270 -21.60 -2.24 -10.11
N ARG A 271 -20.84 -1.15 -9.93
CA ARG A 271 -20.75 -0.03 -10.87
C ARG A 271 -19.35 0.11 -11.47
N MET A 272 -18.31 -0.38 -10.80
CA MET A 272 -16.93 -0.22 -11.29
C MET A 272 -16.69 -0.88 -12.65
N SER A 273 -17.40 -1.97 -12.95
CA SER A 273 -17.29 -2.66 -14.25
C SER A 273 -17.81 -1.84 -15.44
N SER A 274 -18.64 -0.81 -15.21
CA SER A 274 -19.20 -0.01 -16.31
C SER A 274 -18.18 0.87 -17.01
N LEU A 275 -17.00 1.09 -16.40
CA LEU A 275 -15.96 1.96 -16.95
C LEU A 275 -15.07 1.27 -18.00
N ASN A 276 -15.17 -0.06 -18.19
CA ASN A 276 -14.36 -0.83 -19.15
C ASN A 276 -12.86 -0.45 -19.12
N LEU A 277 -12.32 -0.17 -17.94
CA LEU A 277 -10.92 0.21 -17.77
C LEU A 277 -10.03 -0.95 -18.23
N LYS A 278 -9.13 -0.66 -19.17
CA LYS A 278 -8.08 -1.61 -19.58
C LYS A 278 -6.89 -1.39 -18.66
N ASN A 279 -6.39 -2.48 -18.07
CA ASN A 279 -5.13 -2.50 -17.34
C ASN A 279 -3.95 -2.35 -18.30
#